data_AF-A0A2W6UTE2-F1
#
_entry.id   AF-A0A2W6UTE2-F1
#
_cell.length_a   1.000
_cell.length_b   1.000
_cell.length_c   1.000
_cell.angle_alpha   90.00
_cell.angle_beta   90.00
_cell.angle_gamma   90.00
#
_symmetry.space_group_name_H-M   'P 1'
#
loop_
_entity.id
_entity.type
_entity.pdbx_description
1 polymer ?
#
loop_
_entity_poly.entity_id
_entity_poly.type
_entity_poly.pdbx_seq_one_letter_code
_entity_poly.pdbx_strand_id
1 'polypeptide(L)'
;MSDFADSPDTRQRIDQIVNGNDVVLFMKGTPLFPQCGFSSRAVAILEHCGVAYEGVDVLQDMEIRQGIKAYSDWPTIPQLYVK
;
A
#
# COMPACT_ATOMS: atom_id res chain seq x y z
N MET A 1 -1.29 11.29 21.33
CA MET A 1 -1.54 11.51 19.88
C MET A 1 -1.18 10.21 19.17
N SER A 2 -1.93 9.15 19.45
CA SER A 2 -1.56 7.75 19.16
C SER A 2 -2.73 6.87 18.70
N ASP A 3 -3.97 7.38 18.68
CA ASP A 3 -5.13 6.48 18.67
C ASP A 3 -5.77 6.26 17.28
N PHE A 4 -5.17 6.77 16.20
CA PHE A 4 -5.72 6.64 14.84
C PHE A 4 -4.95 5.68 13.92
N ALA A 5 -3.71 5.30 14.26
CA ALA A 5 -2.88 4.48 13.38
C ALA A 5 -3.14 2.97 13.51
N ASP A 6 -3.85 2.53 14.56
CA ASP A 6 -4.12 1.12 14.86
C ASP A 6 -5.58 0.94 15.31
N SER A 7 -6.52 1.52 14.56
CA SER A 7 -7.94 1.24 14.80
C SER A 7 -8.28 -0.16 14.26
N PRO A 8 -9.12 -0.94 14.96
CA PRO A 8 -9.58 -2.25 14.47
C PRO A 8 -10.23 -2.16 13.07
N ASP A 9 -10.92 -1.06 12.78
CA ASP A 9 -11.54 -0.80 11.48
C ASP A 9 -10.50 -0.63 10.37
N THR A 10 -9.49 0.22 10.56
CA THR A 10 -8.40 0.42 9.59
C THR A 10 -7.65 -0.88 9.34
N ARG A 11 -7.38 -1.66 10.40
CA ARG A 11 -6.74 -2.97 10.28
C ARG A 11 -7.57 -3.92 9.43
N GLN A 12 -8.87 -4.01 9.71
CA GLN A 12 -9.80 -4.86 8.94
C GLN A 12 -9.88 -4.43 7.47
N ARG A 13 -9.88 -3.13 7.17
CA ARG A 13 -9.84 -2.61 5.79
C ARG A 13 -8.57 -3.04 5.07
N ILE A 14 -7.42 -2.95 5.72
CA ILE A 14 -6.13 -3.41 5.16
C ILE A 14 -6.15 -4.93 4.94
N ASP A 15 -6.64 -5.70 5.91
CA ASP A 15 -6.81 -7.15 5.78
C ASP A 15 -7.65 -7.51 4.56
N GLN A 16 -8.77 -6.83 4.34
CA GLN A 16 -9.63 -7.07 3.17
C GLN A 16 -8.91 -6.76 1.86
N ILE A 17 -8.14 -5.67 1.80
CA ILE A 17 -7.37 -5.30 0.61
C ILE A 17 -6.29 -6.35 0.32
N VAL A 18 -5.48 -6.72 1.32
CA VAL A 18 -4.37 -7.68 1.16
C VAL A 18 -4.90 -9.07 0.81
N ASN A 19 -5.94 -9.54 1.49
CA ASN A 19 -6.50 -10.86 1.24
C ASN A 19 -7.42 -10.89 0.00
N GLY A 20 -7.93 -9.76 -0.46
CA GLY A 20 -8.80 -9.65 -1.64
C GLY A 20 -8.06 -9.63 -2.97
N ASN A 21 -6.75 -9.35 -2.98
CA ASN A 21 -5.94 -9.22 -4.19
C ASN A 21 -4.77 -10.20 -4.17
N ASP A 22 -4.36 -10.74 -5.32
CA ASP A 22 -3.20 -11.66 -5.38
C ASP A 22 -1.88 -10.90 -5.29
N VAL A 23 -1.85 -9.68 -5.83
CA VAL A 23 -0.73 -8.74 -5.72
C VAL A 23 -1.31 -7.36 -5.45
N VAL A 24 -0.84 -6.71 -4.38
CA VAL A 24 -1.23 -5.32 -4.06
C VAL A 24 -0.02 -4.49 -3.66
N LEU A 25 0.04 -3.28 -4.22
CA LEU A 25 1.08 -2.29 -3.95
C LEU A 25 0.46 -1.08 -3.24
N PHE A 26 0.77 -0.91 -1.96
CA PHE A 26 0.50 0.34 -1.25
C PHE A 26 1.59 1.33 -1.62
N MET A 27 1.23 2.45 -2.25
CA MET A 27 2.17 3.40 -2.85
C MET A 27 1.74 4.85 -2.65
N LYS A 28 2.65 5.79 -2.95
CA LYS A 28 2.37 7.23 -2.97
C LYS A 28 2.02 7.64 -4.39
N GLY A 29 0.78 8.06 -4.62
CA GLY A 29 0.20 8.26 -5.94
C GLY A 29 -0.39 6.96 -6.50
N THR A 30 -0.71 6.97 -7.80
CA THR A 30 -1.27 5.80 -8.51
C THR A 30 -0.23 5.20 -9.45
N PRO A 31 -0.44 3.98 -9.99
CA PRO A 31 0.45 3.41 -11.00
C PRO A 31 0.69 4.34 -12.20
N LEU A 32 -0.37 5.01 -12.67
CA LEU A 32 -0.29 5.96 -13.78
C LEU A 32 0.38 7.29 -13.40
N PHE A 33 0.22 7.74 -12.15
CA PHE A 33 0.77 9.00 -11.64
C PHE A 33 1.46 8.80 -10.28
N PRO A 34 2.66 8.18 -10.24
CA PRO A 34 3.38 7.97 -9.00
C PRO A 34 3.95 9.29 -8.47
N GLN A 35 3.81 9.54 -7.17
CA GLN A 35 4.21 10.79 -6.51
C GLN A 35 5.45 10.65 -5.62
N CYS A 36 6.18 9.53 -5.75
CA CYS A 36 7.44 9.28 -5.05
C CYS A 36 8.35 8.38 -5.89
N GLY A 37 9.66 8.68 -5.95
CA GLY A 37 10.61 7.91 -6.74
C GLY A 37 10.68 6.42 -6.36
N PHE A 38 10.51 6.07 -5.08
CA PHE A 38 10.45 4.66 -4.66
C PHE A 38 9.19 3.96 -5.14
N SER A 39 8.04 4.64 -5.12
CA SER A 39 6.78 4.12 -5.67
C SER A 39 6.85 3.97 -7.19
N SER A 40 7.41 4.95 -7.90
CA SER A 40 7.66 4.86 -9.34
C SER A 40 8.55 3.67 -9.70
N ARG A 41 9.60 3.41 -8.91
CA ARG A 41 10.47 2.24 -9.13
C ARG A 41 9.75 0.91 -8.90
N ALA A 42 8.91 0.82 -7.86
CA ALA A 42 8.13 -0.40 -7.60
C ALA A 42 7.16 -0.71 -8.75
N VAL A 43 6.44 0.31 -9.24
CA VAL A 43 5.57 0.22 -10.43
C VAL A 43 6.34 -0.30 -11.64
N ALA A 44 7.48 0.33 -11.97
CA ALA A 44 8.29 -0.05 -13.12
C ALA A 44 8.79 -1.51 -13.06
N ILE A 45 9.11 -2.01 -11.86
CA ILE A 45 9.50 -3.41 -11.67
C ILE A 45 8.33 -4.34 -11.94
N LEU A 46 7.14 -4.07 -11.37
CA LEU A 46 5.96 -4.91 -11.55
C LEU A 46 5.49 -4.93 -13.02
N GLU A 47 5.53 -3.78 -13.69
CA GLU A 47 5.24 -3.67 -15.13
C GLU A 47 6.25 -4.47 -15.96
N HIS A 48 7.54 -4.38 -15.64
CA HIS A 48 8.58 -5.17 -16.31
C HIS A 48 8.37 -6.68 -16.13
N CYS A 49 7.89 -7.09 -14.95
CA CYS A 49 7.53 -8.49 -14.67
C CYS A 49 6.24 -8.93 -15.36
N GLY A 50 5.45 -8.02 -15.94
CA GLY A 50 4.17 -8.33 -16.59
C GLY A 50 3.10 -8.82 -15.62
N VAL A 51 3.19 -8.42 -14.35
CA VAL A 51 2.28 -8.88 -13.28
C VAL A 51 1.12 -7.89 -13.15
N ALA A 52 -0.12 -8.40 -13.10
CA ALA A 52 -1.27 -7.59 -12.74
C ALA A 52 -1.31 -7.38 -11.22
N TYR A 53 -1.58 -6.16 -10.77
CA TYR A 53 -1.62 -5.81 -9.35
C TYR A 53 -2.63 -4.68 -9.09
N GLU A 54 -3.12 -4.63 -7.86
CA GLU A 54 -3.91 -3.51 -7.35
C GLU A 54 -3.00 -2.42 -6.76
N GLY A 55 -3.29 -1.15 -7.04
CA GLY A 55 -2.50 -0.01 -6.57
C GLY A 55 -3.29 0.84 -5.58
N VAL A 56 -2.86 0.89 -4.31
CA VAL A 56 -3.52 1.69 -3.27
C VAL A 56 -2.74 2.98 -3.03
N ASP A 57 -3.34 4.13 -3.38
CA ASP A 57 -2.75 5.44 -3.11
C ASP A 57 -2.95 5.86 -1.64
N VAL A 58 -1.90 5.69 -0.85
CA VAL A 58 -1.89 6.05 0.57
C VAL A 58 -1.91 7.56 0.81
N LEU A 59 -1.79 8.40 -0.22
CA LEU A 59 -1.90 9.86 -0.06
C LEU A 59 -3.36 10.31 0.02
N GLN A 60 -4.31 9.50 -0.48
CA GLN A 60 -5.74 9.80 -0.39
C GLN A 60 -6.36 9.41 0.95
N ASP A 61 -5.72 8.51 1.70
CA ASP A 61 -6.22 8.01 2.97
C ASP A 61 -5.08 7.96 4.01
N MET A 62 -5.12 8.92 4.95
CA MET A 62 -4.11 9.04 6.00
C MET A 62 -4.20 7.92 7.04
N GLU A 63 -5.37 7.30 7.24
CA GLU A 63 -5.52 6.16 8.13
C GLU A 63 -4.87 4.93 7.52
N ILE A 64 -5.12 4.64 6.24
CA ILE A 64 -4.43 3.56 5.52
C ILE A 64 -2.92 3.82 5.49
N ARG A 65 -2.47 5.07 5.30
CA ARG A 65 -1.05 5.42 5.26
C ARG A 65 -0.30 5.09 6.55
N GLN A 66 -0.91 5.32 7.71
CA GLN A 66 -0.29 4.98 8.99
C GLN A 66 -0.57 3.52 9.36
N GLY A 67 -1.79 3.07 9.12
CA GLY A 67 -2.25 1.70 9.37
C GLY A 67 -1.41 0.67 8.65
N ILE A 68 -1.06 0.88 7.38
CA ILE A 68 -0.26 -0.11 6.63
C ILE A 68 1.14 -0.29 7.20
N LYS A 69 1.70 0.74 7.85
CA LYS A 69 3.00 0.65 8.50
C LYS A 69 2.93 -0.12 9.81
N ALA A 70 1.87 0.10 10.59
CA ALA A 70 1.62 -0.63 11.82
C ALA A 70 1.26 -2.10 11.52
N TYR A 71 0.46 -2.33 10.47
CA TYR A 71 0.03 -3.65 10.03
C TYR A 71 1.20 -4.57 9.67
N SER A 72 2.20 -4.06 8.96
CA SER A 72 3.40 -4.82 8.56
C SER A 72 4.55 -4.77 9.55
N ASP A 73 4.46 -3.96 10.61
CA ASP A 73 5.61 -3.55 11.41
C ASP A 73 6.77 -3.01 10.53
N TRP A 74 6.42 -2.25 9.49
CA TRP A 74 7.37 -1.71 8.51
C TRP A 74 7.14 -0.22 8.24
N PRO A 75 8.15 0.65 8.45
CA PRO A 75 7.91 2.09 8.52
C PRO A 75 7.80 2.81 7.18
N THR A 76 8.19 2.16 6.06
CA THR A 76 8.32 2.82 4.76
C THR A 76 7.27 2.39 3.75
N ILE A 77 7.10 3.22 2.72
CA ILE A 77 6.20 3.04 1.57
C ILE A 77 7.06 3.31 0.33
N PRO A 78 6.94 2.52 -0.76
CA PRO A 78 5.90 1.53 -1.04
C PRO A 78 6.01 0.21 -0.26
N GLN A 79 4.90 -0.52 -0.12
CA GLN A 79 4.85 -1.88 0.42
C GLN A 79 4.09 -2.79 -0.56
N LEU A 80 4.70 -3.92 -0.93
CA LEU A 80 4.14 -4.91 -1.85
C LEU A 80 3.76 -6.16 -1.07
N TYR A 81 2.55 -6.66 -1.30
CA TYR A 81 2.05 -7.93 -0.78
C TYR A 81 1.76 -8.86 -1.95
N VAL A 82 2.14 -10.13 -1.80
CA VAL A 82 1.99 -11.19 -2.80
C VAL A 82 1.48 -12.44 -2.07
N LYS A 83 0.51 -13.15 -2.65
CA LYS A 83 0.06 -14.46 -2.17
C LYS A 83 0.89 -15.61 -2.72
#